data_AF-A0AAU9PQL3-F1
#
_entry.id   AF-A0AAU9PQL3-F1
#
_cell.length_a   1.000
_cell.length_b   1.000
_cell.length_c   1.000
_cell.angle_alpha   90.00
_cell.angle_beta   90.00
_cell.angle_gamma   90.00
#
_symmetry.space_group_name_H-M   'P 1'
#
loop_
_entity.id
_entity.type
_entity.pdbx_description
1 polymer ?
#
loop_
_entity_poly.entity_id
_entity_poly.type
_entity_poly.pdbx_seq_one_letter_code
_entity_poly.pdbx_strand_id
1 'polypeptide(L)'
;MIDSEHEEQLQPQQQKKGKVDPRRWTQNKEVELGRAWVDISEDGGTGKCQNRDQFWLRIVERFCKGIGRNLDYRTSDQCNSTWNLMNKVITYWNGIYTNFEKQ
;
A
#
# COMPACT_ATOMS: atom_id res chain seq x y z
N MET A 1 -11.07 -24.05 -34.79
CA MET A 1 -11.60 -24.62 -33.54
C MET A 1 -10.44 -24.75 -32.58
N ILE A 2 -10.63 -24.16 -31.39
CA ILE A 2 -9.79 -24.17 -30.19
C ILE A 2 -8.62 -23.17 -30.23
N ASP A 3 -8.99 -21.94 -29.84
CA ASP A 3 -8.21 -21.05 -29.01
C ASP A 3 -7.53 -21.80 -27.86
N SER A 4 -6.25 -21.52 -27.59
CA SER A 4 -5.68 -21.81 -26.29
C SER A 4 -4.63 -20.75 -25.97
N GLU A 5 -5.13 -19.75 -25.24
CA GLU A 5 -4.44 -18.64 -24.63
C GLU A 5 -3.14 -19.10 -23.95
N HIS A 6 -2.01 -18.53 -24.39
CA HIS A 6 -0.78 -18.56 -23.61
C HIS A 6 -0.95 -17.59 -22.43
N GLU A 7 -1.42 -18.13 -21.32
CA GLU A 7 -1.44 -17.46 -20.02
C GLU A 7 0.02 -17.24 -19.59
N GLU A 8 0.54 -16.05 -19.87
CA GLU A 8 1.87 -15.63 -19.46
C GLU A 8 1.89 -15.48 -17.94
N GLN A 9 2.18 -16.59 -17.25
CA GLN A 9 2.41 -16.62 -15.82
C GLN A 9 3.61 -15.73 -15.49
N LEU A 10 3.33 -14.53 -14.97
CA LEU A 10 4.29 -13.65 -14.32
C LEU A 10 4.95 -14.38 -13.13
N GLN A 11 6.08 -15.05 -13.39
CA GLN A 11 6.93 -15.59 -12.33
C GLN A 11 7.52 -14.43 -11.51
N PRO A 12 7.48 -14.47 -10.17
CA PRO A 12 8.17 -13.49 -9.36
C PRO A 12 9.68 -13.66 -9.55
N GLN A 13 10.32 -12.62 -10.09
CA GLN A 13 11.77 -12.56 -10.25
C GLN A 13 12.48 -12.79 -8.90
N GLN A 14 13.12 -13.95 -8.75
CA GLN A 14 13.96 -14.26 -7.60
C GLN A 14 15.24 -13.40 -7.64
N GLN A 15 15.22 -12.27 -6.94
CA GLN A 15 16.43 -11.45 -6.74
C GLN A 15 17.42 -12.12 -5.77
N LYS A 16 18.68 -12.17 -6.20
CA LYS A 16 19.84 -12.74 -5.49
C LYS A 16 19.96 -12.18 -4.05
N LYS A 17 20.15 -13.08 -3.08
CA LYS A 17 20.24 -12.78 -1.63
C LYS A 17 21.52 -12.01 -1.26
N GLY A 18 21.51 -10.70 -1.48
CA GLY A 18 22.23 -9.77 -0.60
C GLY A 18 21.44 -9.61 0.71
N LYS A 19 22.07 -9.18 1.81
CA LYS A 19 21.35 -8.83 3.05
C LYS A 19 20.41 -7.67 2.73
N VAL A 20 19.14 -7.97 2.41
CA VAL A 20 18.12 -6.97 2.13
C VAL A 20 17.89 -6.23 3.44
N ASP A 21 18.10 -4.91 3.44
CA ASP A 21 17.79 -4.08 4.60
C ASP A 21 16.34 -4.37 5.02
N PRO A 22 16.12 -4.92 6.23
CA PRO A 22 14.79 -5.22 6.71
C PRO A 22 13.92 -3.97 6.85
N ARG A 23 14.47 -2.75 6.75
CA ARG A 23 13.76 -1.46 6.69
C ARG A 23 13.55 -0.94 5.26
N ARG A 24 13.97 -1.64 4.21
CA ARG A 24 13.59 -1.30 2.84
C ARG A 24 12.08 -1.49 2.66
N TRP A 25 11.43 -0.55 1.98
CA TRP A 25 10.05 -0.75 1.50
C TRP A 25 10.07 -1.76 0.37
N THR A 26 9.37 -2.87 0.58
CA THR A 26 9.18 -3.94 -0.40
C THR A 26 7.72 -3.94 -0.81
N GLN A 27 7.40 -4.52 -1.97
CA GLN A 27 6.02 -4.61 -2.47
C GLN A 27 5.05 -5.16 -1.42
N ASN A 28 5.44 -6.21 -0.68
CA ASN A 28 4.61 -6.77 0.39
C ASN A 28 4.27 -5.74 1.49
N LYS A 29 5.22 -4.86 1.85
CA LYS A 29 5.00 -3.82 2.85
C LYS A 29 4.16 -2.67 2.29
N GLU A 30 4.34 -2.33 1.02
CA GLU A 30 3.53 -1.31 0.36
C GLU A 30 2.08 -1.77 0.22
N VAL A 31 1.84 -3.04 -0.14
CA VAL A 31 0.50 -3.64 -0.14
C VAL A 31 -0.13 -3.61 1.26
N GLU A 32 0.62 -3.98 2.29
CA GLU A 32 0.09 -3.97 3.66
C GLU A 32 -0.17 -2.54 4.17
N LEU A 33 0.65 -1.56 3.78
CA LEU A 33 0.39 -0.15 4.06
C LEU A 33 -0.90 0.32 3.36
N GLY A 34 -1.13 -0.11 2.12
CA GLY A 34 -2.36 0.23 1.39
C GLY A 34 -3.61 -0.37 2.02
N ARG A 35 -3.55 -1.64 2.43
CA ARG A 35 -4.64 -2.29 3.19
C ARG A 35 -4.94 -1.54 4.48
N ALA A 36 -3.90 -1.24 5.26
CA ALA A 36 -4.05 -0.49 6.50
C ALA A 36 -4.69 0.89 6.27
N TRP A 37 -4.31 1.60 5.19
CA TRP A 37 -4.91 2.88 4.86
C TRP A 37 -6.40 2.73 4.52
N VAL A 38 -6.78 1.78 3.67
CA VAL A 38 -8.19 1.53 3.29
C VAL A 38 -9.01 1.18 4.52
N ASP A 39 -8.56 0.21 5.33
CA ASP A 39 -9.24 -0.24 6.55
C ASP A 39 -9.53 0.91 7.52
N ILE A 40 -8.59 1.85 7.68
CA ILE A 40 -8.75 3.00 8.58
C ILE A 40 -9.55 4.13 7.93
N SER A 41 -9.45 4.31 6.61
CA SER A 41 -10.20 5.34 5.87
C SER A 41 -11.70 5.03 5.78
N GLU A 42 -12.06 3.75 5.73
CA GLU A 42 -13.44 3.26 5.64
C GLU A 42 -14.04 2.96 7.03
N ASP A 43 -13.28 3.15 8.11
CA ASP A 43 -13.74 2.96 9.49
C ASP A 43 -14.80 4.01 9.87
N GLY A 44 -16.07 3.60 9.74
CA GLY A 44 -17.25 4.42 10.00
C GLY A 44 -17.38 4.96 11.43
N GLY A 45 -16.58 4.48 12.38
CA GLY A 45 -16.51 5.00 13.75
C GLY A 45 -15.82 6.36 13.90
N THR A 46 -15.17 6.87 12.85
CA THR A 46 -14.28 8.05 12.93
C THR A 46 -14.71 9.22 12.05
N GLY A 47 -16.02 9.37 11.89
CA GLY A 47 -16.65 10.49 11.21
C GLY A 47 -16.14 11.86 11.70
N LYS A 48 -15.53 12.60 10.77
CA LYS A 48 -15.33 14.07 10.73
C LYS A 48 -14.37 14.73 11.74
N CYS A 49 -13.84 14.05 12.76
CA CYS A 49 -12.97 14.69 13.76
C CYS A 49 -11.64 13.96 14.04
N GLN A 50 -11.10 13.20 13.09
CA GLN A 50 -9.75 12.63 13.28
C GLN A 50 -8.67 13.71 13.13
N ASN A 51 -7.91 13.92 14.19
CA ASN A 51 -6.61 14.58 14.08
C ASN A 51 -5.75 13.74 13.12
N ARG A 52 -5.13 14.39 12.12
CA ARG A 52 -4.23 13.78 11.13
C ARG A 52 -3.19 12.86 11.79
N ASP A 53 -2.66 13.27 12.94
CA ASP A 53 -1.62 12.51 13.64
C ASP A 53 -2.20 11.21 14.23
N GLN A 54 -3.43 11.25 14.74
CA GLN A 54 -4.16 10.07 15.22
C GLN A 54 -4.53 9.13 14.06
N PHE A 55 -4.91 9.68 12.90
CA PHE A 55 -5.17 8.87 11.71
C PHE A 55 -3.94 8.06 11.31
N TRP A 56 -2.78 8.72 11.19
CA TRP A 56 -1.55 8.02 10.85
C TRP A 56 -1.06 7.05 11.92
N LEU A 57 -1.29 7.37 13.20
CA LEU A 57 -0.98 6.45 14.29
C LEU A 57 -1.74 5.12 14.14
N ARG A 58 -3.04 5.17 13.88
CA ARG A 58 -3.87 3.98 13.66
C ARG A 58 -3.45 3.19 12.42
N ILE A 59 -3.02 3.88 11.36
CA ILE A 59 -2.45 3.22 10.17
C ILE A 59 -1.18 2.47 10.53
N VAL A 60 -0.26 3.09 11.28
CA VAL A 60 0.98 2.44 11.72
C VAL A 60 0.67 1.22 12.58
N GLU A 61 -0.28 1.32 13.51
CA GLU A 61 -0.74 0.19 14.33
C GLU A 61 -1.24 -0.98 13.47
N ARG A 62 -2.13 -0.70 12.51
CA ARG A 62 -2.68 -1.72 11.61
C ARG A 62 -1.61 -2.31 10.71
N PHE A 63 -0.74 -1.48 10.14
CA PHE A 63 0.38 -1.89 9.30
C PHE A 63 1.35 -2.80 10.05
N CYS A 64 1.83 -2.38 11.24
CA CYS A 64 2.77 -3.15 12.04
C CYS A 64 2.16 -4.51 12.45
N LYS A 65 0.87 -4.54 12.81
CA LYS A 65 0.13 -5.79 13.05
C LYS A 65 0.11 -6.69 11.81
N GLY A 66 -0.16 -6.13 10.63
CA GLY A 66 -0.22 -6.85 9.36
C GLY A 66 1.11 -7.52 8.96
N ILE A 67 2.23 -6.88 9.25
CA ILE A 67 3.58 -7.43 8.98
C ILE A 67 4.20 -8.19 10.16
N GLY A 68 3.47 -8.38 11.26
CA GLY A 68 3.95 -9.07 12.46
C GLY A 68 5.12 -8.36 13.16
N ARG A 69 5.08 -7.04 13.24
CA ARG A 69 6.09 -6.19 13.88
C ARG A 69 5.50 -5.35 15.01
N ASN A 70 6.39 -4.87 15.88
CA ASN A 70 6.05 -3.95 16.96
C ASN A 70 5.74 -2.54 16.41
N LEU A 71 5.07 -1.72 17.23
CA LEU A 71 4.63 -0.38 16.84
C LEU A 71 5.80 0.58 16.57
N ASP A 72 6.96 0.35 17.19
CA ASP A 72 8.19 1.13 17.03
C ASP A 72 8.94 0.86 15.71
N TYR A 73 8.49 -0.13 14.92
CA TYR A 73 9.13 -0.51 13.68
C TYR A 73 9.09 0.60 12.60
N ARG A 74 8.04 1.42 12.59
CA ARG A 74 7.84 2.55 11.68
C ARG A 74 7.21 3.73 12.39
N THR A 75 7.52 4.93 11.92
CA THR A 75 6.85 6.16 12.36
C THR A 75 5.71 6.55 11.41
N SER A 76 4.76 7.34 11.91
CA SER A 76 3.69 7.96 11.11
C SER A 76 4.23 8.69 9.89
N ASP A 77 5.33 9.44 10.03
CA ASP A 77 5.95 10.17 8.92
C ASP A 77 6.52 9.26 7.83
N GLN A 78 7.09 8.11 8.21
CA GLN A 78 7.61 7.12 7.26
C GLN A 78 6.48 6.49 6.44
N CYS A 79 5.38 6.12 7.11
CA CYS A 79 4.19 5.59 6.46
C CYS A 79 3.53 6.65 5.56
N ASN A 80 3.36 7.88 6.05
CA ASN A 80 2.78 9.00 5.29
C ASN A 80 3.62 9.33 4.04
N SER A 81 4.94 9.42 4.16
CA SER A 81 5.82 9.71 3.01
C SER A 81 5.72 8.63 1.93
N THR A 82 5.67 7.36 2.36
CA THR A 82 5.55 6.21 1.44
C THR A 82 4.17 6.18 0.78
N TRP A 83 3.11 6.40 1.56
CA TRP A 83 1.75 6.50 1.03
C TRP A 83 1.61 7.63 0.03
N ASN A 84 2.19 8.80 0.28
CA ASN A 84 2.15 9.92 -0.67
C ASN A 84 2.83 9.58 -2.00
N LEU A 85 3.89 8.76 -1.98
CA LEU A 85 4.51 8.26 -3.21
C LEU A 85 3.58 7.30 -3.96
N MET A 86 2.97 6.34 -3.26
CA MET A 86 1.99 5.41 -3.83
C MET A 86 0.78 6.16 -4.40
N ASN A 87 0.25 7.13 -3.65
CA ASN A 87 -0.94 7.89 -4.01
C ASN A 87 -0.72 8.74 -5.27
N LYS A 88 0.50 9.22 -5.53
CA LYS A 88 0.83 9.88 -6.81
C LYS A 88 0.66 8.95 -8.00
N VAL A 89 1.15 7.71 -7.87
CA VAL A 89 1.01 6.68 -8.92
C VAL A 89 -0.44 6.29 -9.11
N ILE A 90 -1.17 6.06 -8.00
CA ILE A 90 -2.61 5.74 -8.01
C ILE A 90 -3.41 6.86 -8.68
N THR A 91 -3.18 8.12 -8.28
CA THR A 91 -3.89 9.28 -8.85
C THR A 91 -3.60 9.44 -10.34
N TYR A 92 -2.35 9.24 -10.77
CA TYR A 92 -1.98 9.28 -12.18
C TYR A 92 -2.73 8.20 -12.98
N TRP A 93 -2.72 6.96 -12.49
CA TRP A 93 -3.44 5.85 -13.11
C TRP A 93 -4.94 6.10 -13.18
N ASN A 94 -5.56 6.53 -12.08
CA ASN A 94 -6.98 6.85 -12.03
C ASN A 94 -7.35 7.97 -13.01
N GLY A 95 -6.45 8.95 -13.22
CA GLY A 95 -6.62 9.99 -14.21
C GLY A 95 -6.65 9.46 -15.65
N ILE A 96 -5.76 8.52 -15.99
CA ILE A 96 -5.79 7.82 -17.28
C ILE A 96 -7.10 7.05 -17.44
N TYR A 97 -7.42 6.21 -16.46
CA TYR A 97 -8.59 5.34 -16.49
C TYR A 97 -9.91 6.13 -16.64
N THR A 98 -10.09 7.15 -15.80
CA THR A 98 -11.31 7.99 -15.82
C THR A 98 -11.43 8.80 -17.11
N ASN A 99 -10.31 9.27 -17.69
CA ASN A 99 -10.34 10.01 -18.96
C ASN A 99 -10.53 9.08 -20.17
N PHE A 100 -10.19 7.81 -20.04
CA PHE A 100 -10.45 6.78 -21.05
C PHE A 100 -11.93 6.38 -21.06
N GLU A 101 -12.55 6.17 -19.90
CA GLU A 101 -13.98 5.81 -19.81
C GLU A 101 -14.97 6.92 -20.23
N LYS A 102 -14.50 8.16 -20.32
CA LYS A 102 -15.31 9.32 -20.75
C LYS A 102 -15.33 9.56 -22.26
N GLN A 103 -14.65 8.72 -23.05
CA GLN A 103 -14.64 8.76 -24.52
C GLN A 103 -15.65 7.75 -25.08
#